data_AF-A0A5J4RIZ3-F1
#
_entry.id   AF-A0A5J4RIZ3-F1
#
_cell.length_a   1.000
_cell.length_b   1.000
_cell.length_c   1.000
_cell.angle_alpha   90.00
_cell.angle_beta   90.00
_cell.angle_gamma   90.00
#
_symmetry.space_group_name_H-M   'P 1'
#
loop_
_entity.id
_entity.type
_entity.pdbx_description
1 polymer ?
#
loop_
_entity_poly.entity_id
_entity_poly.type
_entity_poly.pdbx_seq_one_letter_code
_entity_poly.pdbx_strand_id
1 'polypeptide(L)'
;MKRILLSIIAVLLMSGGAFAQKTSGTVVANTLKERIQLTGYAQTGYTYDDKEESSTFDVKRIIFMAEGQITDRWLCYFMYTLGGSAS
;
A
#
# COMPACT_ATOMS: atom_id res chain seq x y z
N MET A 1 -15.61 52.03 -23.16
CA MET A 1 -15.42 50.61 -23.58
C MET A 1 -14.15 49.96 -23.03
N LYS A 2 -12.97 50.63 -23.03
CA LYS A 2 -11.72 50.07 -22.48
C LYS A 2 -11.75 49.68 -20.98
N ARG A 3 -12.47 50.43 -20.13
CA ARG A 3 -12.57 50.17 -18.67
C ARG A 3 -13.36 48.90 -18.32
N ILE A 4 -14.38 48.58 -19.11
CA ILE A 4 -15.19 47.36 -18.95
C ILE A 4 -14.38 46.14 -19.37
N LEU A 5 -13.62 46.26 -20.48
CA LEU A 5 -12.73 45.20 -20.96
C LEU A 5 -11.67 44.82 -19.92
N LEU A 6 -11.04 45.82 -19.27
CA LEU A 6 -10.06 45.58 -18.20
C LEU A 6 -10.66 44.88 -16.99
N SER A 7 -11.92 45.19 -16.66
CA SER A 7 -12.63 44.58 -15.52
C SER A 7 -12.95 43.10 -15.80
N ILE A 8 -13.32 42.76 -17.04
CA ILE A 8 -13.58 41.38 -17.46
C ILE A 8 -12.29 40.54 -17.44
N ILE A 9 -11.17 41.11 -17.91
CA ILE A 9 -9.86 40.45 -17.88
C ILE A 9 -9.41 40.22 -16.42
N ALA A 10 -9.64 41.19 -15.52
CA ALA A 10 -9.32 41.02 -14.11
C ALA A 10 -10.13 39.89 -13.47
N VAL A 11 -11.43 39.80 -13.74
CA VAL A 11 -12.29 38.71 -13.24
C VAL A 11 -11.86 37.34 -13.78
N LEU A 12 -11.47 37.26 -15.06
CA LEU A 12 -10.93 36.04 -15.68
C LEU A 12 -9.59 35.61 -15.06
N LEU A 13 -8.72 36.56 -14.74
CA LEU A 13 -7.43 36.29 -14.07
C LEU A 13 -7.62 35.82 -12.62
N MET A 14 -8.64 36.33 -11.90
CA MET A 14 -8.96 35.88 -10.54
C MET A 14 -9.59 34.48 -10.51
N SER A 15 -10.24 34.04 -11.60
CA SER A 15 -10.73 32.67 -11.77
C SER A 15 -9.65 31.66 -12.20
N GLY A 16 -8.44 32.11 -12.56
CA GLY A 16 -7.32 31.26 -12.99
C GLY A 16 -6.63 30.50 -11.85
N GLY A 17 -6.96 30.79 -10.59
CA GLY A 17 -6.54 30.01 -9.43
C GLY A 17 -7.40 28.75 -9.23
N ALA A 18 -7.64 27.99 -10.30
CA ALA A 18 -8.26 26.69 -10.17
C ALA A 18 -7.33 25.82 -9.32
N PHE A 19 -7.80 25.52 -8.11
CA PHE A 19 -7.22 24.61 -7.15
C PHE A 19 -6.39 23.54 -7.85
N ALA A 20 -5.16 23.34 -7.38
CA ALA A 20 -4.45 22.10 -7.60
C ALA A 20 -5.27 20.97 -6.97
N GLN A 21 -6.35 20.55 -7.65
CA GLN A 21 -7.04 19.31 -7.37
C GLN A 21 -6.06 18.23 -7.77
N LYS A 22 -5.17 17.88 -6.82
CA LYS A 22 -4.42 16.62 -6.88
C LYS A 22 -5.46 15.57 -7.23
N THR A 23 -5.27 14.92 -8.38
CA THR A 23 -6.17 13.88 -8.91
C THR A 23 -6.61 12.99 -7.75
N SER A 24 -7.93 12.90 -7.51
CA SER A 24 -8.51 12.23 -6.33
C SER A 24 -7.89 10.84 -6.09
N GLY A 25 -7.61 10.09 -7.16
CA GLY A 25 -6.93 8.79 -7.08
C GLY A 25 -5.51 8.85 -6.49
N THR A 26 -4.72 9.88 -6.77
CA THR A 26 -3.38 10.07 -6.21
C THR A 26 -3.45 10.43 -4.72
N VAL A 27 -4.46 11.21 -4.30
CA VAL A 27 -4.68 11.53 -2.88
C VAL A 27 -5.10 10.29 -2.10
N VAL A 28 -6.02 9.48 -2.66
CA VAL A 28 -6.45 8.22 -2.06
C VAL A 28 -5.29 7.22 -1.98
N ALA A 29 -4.51 7.05 -3.06
CA ALA A 29 -3.38 6.13 -3.09
C ALA A 29 -2.29 6.52 -2.07
N ASN A 30 -1.96 7.81 -1.96
CA ASN A 30 -1.00 8.28 -0.95
C ASN A 30 -1.52 8.07 0.48
N THR A 31 -2.81 8.32 0.71
CA THR A 31 -3.44 8.11 2.02
C THR A 31 -3.45 6.62 2.41
N LEU A 32 -3.74 5.73 1.46
CA LEU A 32 -3.69 4.28 1.69
C LEU A 32 -2.25 3.79 1.91
N LYS A 33 -1.29 4.31 1.13
CA LYS A 33 0.14 4.01 1.31
C LYS A 33 0.65 4.39 2.70
N GLU A 34 0.19 5.53 3.23
CA GLU A 34 0.59 6.00 4.57
C GLU A 34 -0.10 5.22 5.70
N ARG A 35 -1.26 4.60 5.44
CA ARG A 35 -2.08 3.92 6.47
C ARG A 35 -1.99 2.40 6.45
N ILE A 36 -1.59 1.80 5.33
CA ILE A 36 -1.48 0.36 5.17
C ILE A 36 -0.01 -0.06 5.20
N GLN A 37 0.36 -0.84 6.21
CA GLN A 37 1.65 -1.50 6.30
C GLN A 37 1.49 -2.95 5.86
N LEU A 38 2.24 -3.33 4.83
CA LEU A 38 2.33 -4.71 4.35
C LEU A 38 3.67 -5.29 4.76
N THR A 39 3.65 -6.32 5.58
CA THR A 39 4.84 -7.07 5.99
C THR A 39 4.64 -8.55 5.71
N GLY A 40 5.73 -9.29 5.61
CA GLY A 40 5.65 -10.73 5.37
C GLY A 40 7.00 -11.38 5.58
N TYR A 41 6.99 -12.69 5.85
CA TYR A 41 8.20 -13.48 5.93
C TYR A 41 7.98 -14.88 5.37
N ALA A 42 9.06 -15.43 4.83
CA ALA A 42 9.12 -16.81 4.37
C ALA A 42 10.12 -17.57 5.24
N GLN A 43 9.71 -18.74 5.70
CA GLN A 43 10.56 -19.70 6.40
C GLN A 43 10.77 -20.90 5.50
N THR A 44 12.03 -21.20 5.23
CA THR A 44 12.46 -22.38 4.49
C THR A 44 13.36 -23.23 5.38
N GLY A 45 13.41 -24.52 5.08
CA GLY A 45 14.21 -25.50 5.80
C GLY A 45 14.99 -26.37 4.81
N TYR A 46 16.19 -26.74 5.20
CA TYR A 46 16.99 -27.74 4.52
C TYR A 46 17.34 -28.82 5.54
N THR A 47 17.07 -30.07 5.19
CA THR A 47 17.41 -31.23 6.01
C THR A 47 18.26 -32.16 5.19
N TYR A 48 19.40 -32.56 5.76
CA TYR A 48 20.26 -33.59 5.22
C TYR A 48 20.11 -34.86 6.05
N ASP A 49 19.87 -35.99 5.40
CA ASP A 49 19.82 -37.31 6.02
C ASP A 49 21.09 -38.10 5.63
N ASP A 50 21.92 -38.43 6.62
CA ASP A 50 23.17 -39.16 6.42
C ASP A 50 22.95 -40.66 6.16
N LYS A 51 21.81 -41.22 6.59
CA LYS A 51 21.46 -42.63 6.41
C LYS A 51 20.87 -42.90 5.04
N GLU A 52 20.10 -41.95 4.51
CA GLU A 52 19.48 -42.06 3.18
C GLU A 52 20.28 -41.34 2.08
N GLU A 53 21.41 -40.70 2.43
CA GLU A 53 22.18 -39.80 1.54
C GLU A 53 21.29 -38.79 0.80
N SER A 54 20.22 -38.34 1.46
CA SER A 54 19.16 -37.55 0.84
C SER A 54 19.14 -36.12 1.38
N SER A 55 18.67 -35.20 0.53
CA SER A 55 18.58 -33.78 0.84
C SER A 55 17.18 -33.29 0.54
N THR A 56 16.47 -32.80 1.57
CA THR A 56 15.12 -32.26 1.42
C THR A 56 15.13 -30.77 1.68
N PHE A 57 14.65 -30.01 0.69
CA PHE A 57 14.33 -28.60 0.83
C PHE A 57 12.82 -28.44 1.02
N ASP A 58 12.42 -27.72 2.06
CA ASP A 58 11.02 -27.51 2.40
C ASP A 58 10.71 -26.03 2.64
N VAL A 59 9.56 -25.57 2.17
CA VAL A 59 9.02 -24.25 2.47
C VAL A 59 8.03 -24.41 3.61
N LYS A 60 8.49 -24.13 4.82
CA LYS A 60 7.72 -24.36 6.05
C LYS A 60 6.52 -23.44 6.16
N ARG A 61 6.71 -22.15 5.85
CA ARG A 61 5.63 -21.15 5.93
C ARG A 61 5.95 -19.90 5.15
N ILE A 62 4.94 -19.32 4.48
CA ILE A 62 4.98 -17.94 4.00
C ILE A 62 3.81 -17.20 4.65
N ILE A 63 4.09 -16.16 5.43
CA ILE A 63 3.05 -15.32 6.05
C ILE A 63 3.07 -13.94 5.43
N PHE A 64 1.88 -13.45 5.07
CA PHE A 64 1.60 -12.07 4.71
C PHE A 64 0.75 -11.43 5.80
N MET A 65 1.10 -10.21 6.17
CA MET A 65 0.46 -9.43 7.22
C MET A 65 0.17 -8.04 6.65
N ALA A 66 -1.10 -7.69 6.57
CA ALA A 66 -1.53 -6.36 6.18
C ALA A 66 -2.18 -5.68 7.38
N GLU A 67 -1.57 -4.62 7.86
CA GLU A 67 -2.09 -3.75 8.92
C GLU A 67 -2.58 -2.46 8.30
N GLY A 68 -3.85 -2.11 8.50
CA GLY A 68 -4.43 -0.85 8.06
C GLY A 68 -4.93 -0.02 9.24
N GLN A 69 -4.37 1.17 9.45
CA GLN A 69 -4.86 2.11 10.46
C GLN A 69 -6.11 2.84 9.97
N ILE A 70 -7.26 2.53 10.59
CA ILE A 70 -8.55 3.17 10.30
C ILE A 70 -8.62 4.52 11.03
N THR A 71 -8.19 4.55 12.30
CA THR A 71 -8.06 5.76 13.13
C THR A 71 -6.84 5.65 14.03
N ASP A 72 -6.48 6.71 14.76
CA ASP A 72 -5.37 6.72 15.72
C ASP A 72 -5.52 5.69 16.87
N ARG A 73 -6.69 5.05 17.00
CA ARG A 73 -6.98 4.05 18.03
C ARG A 73 -7.41 2.69 17.49
N TRP A 74 -7.72 2.60 16.19
CA TRP A 74 -8.27 1.39 15.58
C TRP A 74 -7.50 1.02 14.33
N LEU A 75 -6.99 -0.21 14.33
CA LEU A 75 -6.38 -0.84 13.18
C LEU A 75 -7.15 -2.10 12.80
N CYS A 76 -7.10 -2.44 11.52
CA CYS A 76 -7.54 -3.71 10.99
C CYS A 76 -6.31 -4.51 10.60
N TYR A 77 -6.25 -5.77 11.03
CA TYR A 77 -5.10 -6.64 10.80
C TYR A 77 -5.52 -7.90 10.08
N PHE A 78 -4.94 -8.14 8.91
CA PHE A 78 -5.16 -9.33 8.12
C PHE A 78 -3.89 -10.15 8.07
N MET A 79 -3.99 -11.42 8.39
CA MET A 79 -2.90 -12.37 8.25
C MET A 79 -3.33 -13.47 7.28
N TYR A 80 -2.48 -13.76 6.30
CA TYR A 80 -2.68 -14.84 5.36
C TYR A 80 -1.43 -15.71 5.30
N THR A 81 -1.62 -17.02 5.39
CA THR A 81 -0.53 -17.99 5.35
C THR A 81 -0.63 -18.80 4.07
N LEU A 82 0.43 -18.73 3.25
CA LEU A 82 0.63 -19.55 2.07
C LEU A 82 1.61 -20.66 2.40
N GLY A 83 1.14 -21.90 2.28
CA GLY A 83 1.97 -23.05 2.56
C GLY A 83 2.20 -23.24 4.05
N GLY A 84 1.80 -24.41 4.50
CA GLY A 84 2.28 -25.08 5.69
C GLY A 84 2.07 -26.54 5.34
N SER A 85 3.12 -27.34 5.36
CA SER A 85 2.97 -28.78 5.25
C SER A 85 1.92 -29.18 6.27
N ALA A 86 0.73 -29.58 5.81
CA ALA A 86 -0.20 -30.30 6.66
C ALA A 86 0.57 -31.52 7.11
N SER A 87 0.87 -31.53 8.41
CA SER A 87 1.45 -32.62 9.21
C SER A 87 1.83 -33.88 8.46
#